data_AF-A0A7I8DL70-F1
#
_entry.id   AF-A0A7I8DL70-F1
#
_cell.length_a   1.000
_cell.length_b   1.000
_cell.length_c   1.000
_cell.angle_alpha   90.00
_cell.angle_beta   90.00
_cell.angle_gamma   90.00
#
_symmetry.space_group_name_H-M   'P 1'
#
loop_
_entity.id
_entity.type
_entity.pdbx_description
1 polymer ?
#
loop_
_entity_poly.entity_id
_entity_poly.type
_entity_poly.pdbx_seq_one_letter_code
_entity_poly.pdbx_strand_id
1 'polypeptide(L)'
;MGFLSSLLENITQSLAGHGKANLGDVQNLGKDMLQNAANEASDRLEQGVKNTTVNLENAYKRLAPINRDSYTAFQRNPKQYLEKEGVLWFVRKDLEAARYYCTGGKEGYGNEERLSGFGAAPFPKLKKDIEETEVRVKEMEKAKGYEFVSCIGNTIIFREITTGRELTPEESSQI
;
A
#
# COMPACT_ATOMS: atom_id res chain seq x y z
N MET A 1 3.38 -7.12 21.78
CA MET A 1 2.82 -7.10 23.15
C MET A 1 1.65 -6.13 23.12
N GLY A 2 0.43 -6.64 23.24
CA GLY A 2 -0.80 -5.91 22.89
C GLY A 2 -1.22 -4.90 23.95
N PHE A 3 -1.97 -3.87 23.51
CA PHE A 3 -2.56 -2.80 24.32
C PHE A 3 -3.23 -3.25 25.63
N LEU A 4 -3.84 -4.45 25.62
CA LEU A 4 -4.45 -5.06 26.81
C LEU A 4 -3.43 -5.41 27.91
N SER A 5 -2.22 -5.84 27.54
CA SER A 5 -1.16 -6.20 28.49
C SER A 5 -0.63 -4.96 29.21
N SER A 6 -0.39 -3.87 28.48
CA SER A 6 0.06 -2.60 29.06
C SER A 6 -1.02 -1.93 29.93
N LEU A 7 -2.30 -2.07 29.58
CA LEU A 7 -3.40 -1.56 30.39
C LEU A 7 -3.50 -2.29 31.73
N LEU A 8 -3.37 -3.62 31.71
CA LEU A 8 -3.37 -4.45 32.91
C LEU A 8 -2.18 -4.17 33.83
N GLU A 9 -0.99 -3.96 33.28
CA GLU A 9 0.20 -3.59 34.05
C GLU A 9 0.04 -2.24 34.75
N ASN A 10 -0.50 -1.23 34.06
CA ASN A 10 -0.74 0.10 34.63
C ASN A 10 -1.79 0.09 35.76
N ILE A 11 -2.87 -0.69 35.61
CA ILE A 11 -3.89 -0.83 36.66
C ILE A 11 -3.27 -1.51 37.89
N THR A 12 -2.46 -2.54 37.68
CA THR A 12 -1.84 -3.32 38.76
C THR A 12 -0.84 -2.48 39.55
N GLN A 13 -0.02 -1.67 38.87
CA GLN A 13 0.95 -0.78 39.53
C GLN A 13 0.26 0.34 40.33
N SER A 14 -0.86 0.88 39.83
CA SER A 14 -1.57 1.96 40.51
C SER A 14 -2.28 1.48 41.79
N LEU A 15 -2.85 0.27 41.76
CA LEU A 15 -3.46 -0.38 42.93
C LEU A 15 -2.44 -0.77 44.01
N ALA A 16 -1.22 -1.13 43.62
CA ALA A 16 -0.15 -1.52 44.55
C ALA A 16 0.44 -0.33 45.34
N GLY A 17 0.31 0.91 44.82
CA GLY A 17 0.86 2.12 45.45
C GLY A 17 -0.04 2.81 46.48
N HIS A 18 -1.33 2.46 46.54
CA HIS A 18 -2.32 3.16 47.39
C HIS A 18 -2.80 2.26 48.55
N GLY A 19 -2.16 2.40 49.71
CA GLY A 19 -2.70 1.85 50.97
C GLY A 19 -4.10 2.40 51.27
N LYS A 20 -5.03 1.52 51.65
CA LYS A 20 -6.45 1.81 52.00
C LYS A 20 -7.09 2.96 51.20
N ALA A 21 -7.06 2.87 49.87
CA ALA A 21 -7.88 3.73 49.03
C ALA A 21 -9.38 3.48 49.29
N ASN A 22 -10.17 4.54 49.42
CA ASN A 22 -11.62 4.43 49.52
C ASN A 22 -12.16 3.88 48.18
N LEU A 23 -13.16 3.00 48.23
CA LEU A 23 -13.71 2.31 47.06
C LEU A 23 -14.16 3.28 45.95
N GLY A 24 -14.64 4.47 46.31
CA GLY A 24 -15.02 5.55 45.38
C GLY A 24 -13.83 6.16 44.63
N ASP A 25 -12.65 6.28 45.27
CA ASP A 25 -11.45 6.81 44.63
C ASP A 25 -10.89 5.80 43.60
N VAL A 26 -10.95 4.51 43.94
CA VAL A 26 -10.59 3.41 43.03
C VAL A 26 -11.54 3.33 41.84
N GLN A 27 -12.85 3.54 42.06
CA GLN A 27 -13.85 3.55 40.99
C GLN A 27 -13.68 4.74 40.04
N ASN A 28 -13.36 5.93 40.55
CA ASN A 28 -13.11 7.11 39.72
C ASN A 28 -11.83 6.93 38.90
N LEU A 29 -10.74 6.45 39.51
CA LEU A 29 -9.50 6.13 38.80
C LEU A 29 -9.73 5.09 37.69
N GLY A 30 -10.50 4.03 37.97
CA GLY A 30 -10.85 3.02 36.98
C GLY A 30 -11.65 3.58 35.79
N LYS A 31 -12.58 4.52 36.05
CA LYS A 31 -13.32 5.23 35.00
C LYS A 31 -12.41 6.11 34.16
N ASP A 32 -11.51 6.86 34.77
CA ASP A 32 -10.57 7.73 34.05
C ASP A 32 -9.61 6.93 33.17
N MET A 33 -9.11 5.79 33.67
CA MET A 33 -8.27 4.88 32.87
C MET A 33 -9.03 4.25 31.71
N LEU A 34 -10.28 3.83 31.92
CA LEU A 34 -11.14 3.30 30.85
C LEU A 34 -11.47 4.37 29.80
N GLN A 35 -11.76 5.59 30.23
CA GLN A 35 -12.04 6.71 29.34
C GLN A 35 -10.80 7.07 28.51
N ASN A 36 -9.62 7.12 29.12
CA ASN A 36 -8.36 7.37 28.41
C ASN A 36 -8.05 6.25 27.42
N ALA A 37 -8.22 4.99 27.82
CA ALA A 37 -8.05 3.84 26.93
C ALA A 37 -9.04 3.86 25.75
N ALA A 38 -10.30 4.27 25.99
CA ALA A 38 -11.31 4.43 24.95
C ALA A 38 -10.97 5.59 23.99
N ASN A 39 -10.51 6.73 24.53
CA ASN A 39 -10.07 7.87 23.72
C ASN A 39 -8.86 7.50 22.86
N GLU A 40 -7.84 6.84 23.44
CA GLU A 40 -6.67 6.37 22.68
C GLU A 40 -7.04 5.35 21.60
N ALA A 41 -7.98 4.44 21.87
CA ALA A 41 -8.48 3.51 20.87
C ALA A 41 -9.24 4.23 19.75
N SER A 42 -10.06 5.22 20.09
CA SER A 42 -10.78 6.07 19.13
C SER A 42 -9.82 6.84 18.23
N ASP A 43 -8.82 7.52 18.80
CA ASP A 43 -7.82 8.28 18.05
C ASP A 43 -7.01 7.37 17.10
N ARG A 44 -6.65 6.17 17.55
CA ARG A 44 -5.97 5.17 16.72
C ARG A 44 -6.84 4.66 15.58
N LEU A 45 -8.14 4.48 15.82
CA LEU A 45 -9.10 4.09 14.78
C LEU A 45 -9.27 5.21 13.74
N GLU A 46 -9.42 6.46 14.18
CA GLU A 46 -9.53 7.62 13.29
C GLU A 46 -8.27 7.80 12.42
N GLN A 47 -7.09 7.70 13.03
CA GLN A 47 -5.82 7.71 12.29
C GLN A 47 -5.73 6.54 11.30
N GLY A 48 -6.13 5.33 11.72
CA GLY A 48 -6.18 4.15 10.85
C GLY A 48 -7.07 4.38 9.62
N VAL A 49 -8.29 4.89 9.81
CA VAL A 49 -9.23 5.19 8.72
C VAL A 49 -8.65 6.26 7.78
N LYS A 50 -8.07 7.33 8.33
CA LYS A 50 -7.43 8.40 7.54
C LYS A 50 -6.29 7.84 6.68
N ASN A 51 -5.41 7.04 7.28
CA ASN A 51 -4.27 6.44 6.61
C ASN A 51 -4.70 5.49 5.49
N THR A 52 -5.68 4.63 5.77
CA THR A 52 -6.27 3.73 4.77
C THR A 52 -6.93 4.50 3.63
N THR A 53 -7.60 5.61 3.91
CA THR A 53 -8.24 6.47 2.89
C THR A 53 -7.20 7.13 1.99
N VAL A 54 -6.13 7.69 2.56
CA VAL A 54 -5.03 8.29 1.79
C VAL A 54 -4.32 7.24 0.91
N ASN A 55 -4.04 6.06 1.45
CA ASN A 55 -3.46 4.96 0.66
C ASN A 55 -4.38 4.52 -0.49
N LEU A 56 -5.70 4.44 -0.25
CA LEU A 56 -6.70 4.14 -1.27
C LEU A 56 -6.72 5.20 -2.38
N GLU A 57 -6.76 6.48 -2.02
CA GLU A 57 -6.71 7.59 -2.98
C GLU A 57 -5.43 7.57 -3.81
N ASN A 58 -4.28 7.31 -3.17
CA ASN A 58 -3.00 7.22 -3.85
C ASN A 58 -2.96 6.04 -4.82
N ALA A 59 -3.51 4.87 -4.44
CA ALA A 59 -3.64 3.74 -5.35
C ALA A 59 -4.49 4.09 -6.58
N TYR A 60 -5.65 4.73 -6.38
CA TYR A 60 -6.52 5.12 -7.49
C TYR A 60 -5.92 6.19 -8.39
N LYS A 61 -5.18 7.16 -7.84
CA LYS A 61 -4.43 8.15 -8.63
C LYS A 61 -3.40 7.53 -9.55
N ARG A 62 -2.88 6.34 -9.22
CA ARG A 62 -1.94 5.58 -10.06
C ARG A 62 -2.65 4.73 -11.11
N LEU A 63 -3.76 4.08 -10.75
CA LEU A 63 -4.51 3.24 -11.68
C LEU A 63 -5.27 4.04 -12.74
N ALA A 64 -5.74 5.24 -12.42
CA ALA A 64 -6.60 6.02 -13.32
C ALA A 64 -5.90 6.42 -14.64
N PRO A 65 -4.67 6.98 -14.65
CA PRO A 65 -3.97 7.32 -15.89
C PRO A 65 -3.66 6.10 -16.77
N ILE A 66 -3.35 4.94 -16.15
CA ILE A 66 -3.09 3.71 -16.90
C ILE A 66 -4.32 3.34 -17.74
N ASN A 67 -5.50 3.32 -17.11
CA ASN A 67 -6.72 2.86 -17.75
C ASN A 67 -7.34 3.89 -18.70
N ARG A 68 -7.28 5.18 -18.36
CA ARG A 68 -7.93 6.25 -19.15
C ARG A 68 -7.06 6.75 -20.29
N ASP A 69 -5.76 6.87 -20.05
CA ASP A 69 -4.85 7.57 -20.95
C ASP A 69 -3.92 6.58 -21.65
N SER A 70 -3.09 5.85 -20.88
CA SER A 70 -2.07 4.95 -21.42
C SER A 70 -2.66 3.83 -22.26
N TYR A 71 -3.60 3.06 -21.71
CA TYR A 71 -4.21 1.93 -22.40
C TYR A 71 -5.09 2.39 -23.58
N THR A 72 -5.80 3.51 -23.43
CA THR A 72 -6.56 4.11 -24.55
C THR A 72 -5.64 4.54 -25.69
N ALA A 73 -4.50 5.15 -25.39
CA ALA A 73 -3.52 5.54 -26.40
C ALA A 73 -2.89 4.31 -27.09
N PHE A 74 -2.55 3.28 -26.30
CA PHE A 74 -2.10 1.99 -26.81
C PHE A 74 -3.13 1.36 -27.76
N GLN A 75 -4.41 1.28 -27.39
CA GLN A 75 -5.47 0.70 -28.23
C GLN A 75 -5.65 1.44 -29.56
N ARG A 76 -5.38 2.75 -29.61
CA ARG A 76 -5.48 3.55 -30.86
C ARG A 76 -4.32 3.30 -31.82
N ASN A 77 -3.10 3.24 -31.30
CA ASN A 77 -1.91 2.98 -32.11
C ASN A 77 -0.82 2.29 -31.28
N PRO A 78 -0.87 0.94 -31.18
CA PRO A 78 0.02 0.19 -30.31
C PRO A 78 1.51 0.43 -30.58
N LYS A 79 1.90 0.44 -31.87
CA LYS A 79 3.30 0.61 -32.28
C LYS A 79 3.85 1.96 -31.85
N GLN A 80 3.19 3.04 -32.25
CA GLN A 80 3.63 4.40 -31.92
C GLN A 80 3.63 4.67 -30.41
N TYR A 81 2.65 4.13 -29.67
CA TYR A 81 2.62 4.29 -28.22
C TYR A 81 3.83 3.61 -27.56
N LEU A 82 4.14 2.37 -27.97
CA LEU A 82 5.20 1.56 -27.38
C LEU A 82 6.62 1.94 -27.84
N GLU A 83 6.77 2.69 -28.93
CA GLU A 83 8.06 3.24 -29.39
C GLU A 83 8.66 4.26 -28.41
N LYS A 84 7.86 4.82 -27.50
CA LYS A 84 8.32 5.75 -26.47
C LYS A 84 9.23 5.03 -25.47
N GLU A 85 10.40 5.60 -25.24
CA GLU A 85 11.37 5.12 -24.25
C GLU A 85 10.77 5.16 -22.83
N GLY A 86 10.96 4.09 -22.06
CA GLY A 86 10.52 3.96 -20.68
C GLY A 86 9.00 3.84 -20.46
N VAL A 87 8.17 3.88 -21.52
CA VAL A 87 6.72 3.99 -21.38
C VAL A 87 6.11 2.80 -20.64
N LEU A 88 6.62 1.59 -20.88
CA LEU A 88 6.09 0.38 -20.27
C LEU A 88 6.53 0.29 -18.81
N TRP A 89 7.77 0.70 -18.52
CA TRP A 89 8.31 0.81 -17.17
C TRP A 89 7.50 1.78 -16.33
N PHE A 90 7.15 2.96 -16.85
CA PHE A 90 6.31 3.92 -16.12
C PHE A 90 4.92 3.36 -15.82
N VAL A 91 4.29 2.69 -16.80
CA VAL A 91 2.97 2.07 -16.63
C VAL A 91 3.03 0.96 -15.57
N ARG A 92 4.01 0.06 -15.65
CA ARG A 92 4.20 -1.02 -14.67
C ARG A 92 4.53 -0.46 -13.29
N LYS A 93 5.38 0.55 -13.20
CA LYS A 93 5.69 1.24 -11.95
C LYS A 93 4.44 1.79 -11.27
N ASP A 94 3.55 2.44 -12.01
CA ASP A 94 2.31 2.98 -11.42
C ASP A 94 1.36 1.86 -10.96
N LEU A 95 1.26 0.76 -11.70
CA LEU A 95 0.51 -0.43 -11.28
C LEU A 95 1.09 -1.05 -9.99
N GLU A 96 2.40 -1.27 -9.95
CA GLU A 96 3.08 -1.83 -8.77
C GLU A 96 3.06 -0.86 -7.58
N ALA A 97 3.05 0.45 -7.82
CA ALA A 97 2.83 1.43 -6.75
C ALA A 97 1.41 1.34 -6.18
N ALA A 98 0.39 1.14 -7.01
CA ALA A 98 -0.96 0.86 -6.52
C ALA A 98 -1.02 -0.43 -5.70
N ARG A 99 -0.32 -1.48 -6.12
CA ARG A 99 -0.16 -2.74 -5.36
C ARG A 99 0.51 -2.50 -4.00
N TYR A 100 1.52 -1.63 -3.94
CA TYR A 100 2.18 -1.23 -2.70
C TYR A 100 1.22 -0.58 -1.70
N TYR A 101 0.40 0.36 -2.15
CA TYR A 101 -0.65 0.95 -1.30
C TYR A 101 -1.72 -0.08 -0.87
N CYS A 102 -2.18 -0.93 -1.79
CA CYS A 102 -3.20 -1.94 -1.50
C CYS A 102 -2.75 -2.94 -0.44
N THR A 103 -1.49 -3.36 -0.49
CA THR A 103 -0.92 -4.38 0.42
C THR A 103 -0.34 -3.80 1.71
N GLY A 104 -0.32 -2.46 1.84
CA GLY A 104 0.31 -1.79 2.98
C GLY A 104 1.82 -1.96 3.00
N GLY A 105 2.44 -1.96 1.81
CA GLY A 105 3.89 -2.01 1.62
C GLY A 105 4.51 -3.40 1.54
N LYS A 106 3.70 -4.46 1.42
CA LYS A 106 4.20 -5.85 1.38
C LYS A 106 4.64 -6.29 -0.02
N GLU A 107 4.03 -5.72 -1.06
CA GLU A 107 4.30 -6.07 -2.45
C GLU A 107 4.36 -4.82 -3.34
N GLY A 108 5.02 -4.93 -4.49
CA GLY A 108 5.02 -3.89 -5.51
C GLY A 108 6.12 -2.83 -5.35
N TYR A 109 5.90 -1.66 -5.97
CA TYR A 109 6.89 -0.61 -6.13
C TYR A 109 6.68 0.50 -5.10
N GLY A 110 7.56 0.58 -4.11
CA GLY A 110 7.53 1.66 -3.13
C GLY A 110 8.48 1.49 -1.97
N ASN A 111 8.56 2.53 -1.15
CA ASN A 111 9.27 2.57 0.12
C ASN A 111 8.30 3.01 1.24
N GLU A 112 8.74 2.88 2.49
CA GLU A 112 7.91 3.20 3.67
C GLU A 112 7.42 4.66 3.67
N GLU A 113 8.20 5.59 3.10
CA GLU A 113 7.85 7.01 2.95
C GLU A 113 6.59 7.25 2.11
N ARG A 114 6.21 6.31 1.25
CA ARG A 114 4.99 6.43 0.44
C ARG A 114 3.72 6.24 1.24
N LEU A 115 3.76 5.45 2.31
CA LEU A 115 2.59 5.16 3.11
C LEU A 115 2.36 6.29 4.11
N SER A 116 1.12 6.75 4.23
CA SER A 116 0.74 7.59 5.36
C SER A 116 0.56 6.71 6.60
N GLY A 117 1.64 6.13 7.14
CA GLY A 117 1.62 5.20 8.27
C GLY A 117 1.26 3.75 7.92
N PHE A 118 1.11 2.89 8.94
CA PHE A 118 0.77 1.49 8.77
C PHE A 118 -0.72 1.30 8.54
N GLY A 119 -1.09 0.75 7.37
CA GLY A 119 -2.47 0.44 7.05
C GLY A 119 -2.58 -0.02 5.60
N ALA A 120 -2.70 -1.33 5.39
CA ALA A 120 -3.09 -1.84 4.09
C ALA A 120 -4.47 -1.25 3.72
N ALA A 121 -4.71 -1.06 2.43
CA ALA A 121 -6.03 -0.74 1.90
C ALA A 121 -6.60 -1.97 1.16
N PRO A 122 -6.85 -3.12 1.84
CA PRO A 122 -7.31 -4.35 1.20
C PRO A 122 -8.81 -4.27 0.88
N PHE A 123 -9.22 -3.22 0.19
CA PHE A 123 -10.59 -3.08 -0.28
C PHE A 123 -10.80 -4.07 -1.43
N PRO A 124 -11.81 -4.95 -1.36
CA PRO A 124 -12.07 -5.94 -2.41
C PRO A 124 -12.19 -5.31 -3.80
N LYS A 125 -12.76 -4.11 -3.87
CA LYS A 125 -12.86 -3.33 -5.11
C LYS A 125 -11.49 -2.91 -5.64
N LEU A 126 -10.61 -2.33 -4.80
CA LEU A 126 -9.27 -1.93 -5.22
C LEU A 126 -8.46 -3.13 -5.73
N LYS A 127 -8.54 -4.27 -5.04
CA LYS A 127 -7.88 -5.50 -5.48
C LYS A 127 -8.35 -5.91 -6.88
N LYS A 128 -9.66 -5.91 -7.11
CA LYS A 128 -10.24 -6.20 -8.43
C LYS A 128 -9.78 -5.19 -9.49
N ASP A 129 -9.77 -3.91 -9.16
CA ASP A 129 -9.33 -2.85 -10.08
C ASP A 129 -7.84 -3.00 -10.45
N ILE A 130 -6.99 -3.44 -9.51
CA ILE A 130 -5.59 -3.79 -9.76
C ILE A 130 -5.49 -5.00 -10.69
N GLU A 131 -6.24 -6.08 -10.42
CA GLU A 131 -6.25 -7.29 -11.26
C GLU A 131 -6.72 -7.01 -12.69
N GLU A 132 -7.74 -6.18 -12.88
CA GLU A 132 -8.20 -5.76 -14.20
C GLU A 132 -7.16 -4.88 -14.93
N THR A 133 -6.50 -3.98 -14.19
CA THR A 133 -5.43 -3.14 -14.74
C THR A 133 -4.20 -3.99 -15.10
N GLU A 134 -3.86 -5.00 -14.31
CA GLU A 134 -2.80 -5.97 -14.56
C GLU A 134 -2.96 -6.69 -15.89
N VAL A 135 -4.19 -7.09 -16.24
CA VAL A 135 -4.46 -7.71 -17.55
C VAL A 135 -4.10 -6.75 -18.69
N ARG A 136 -4.52 -5.49 -18.59
CA ARG A 136 -4.24 -4.45 -19.60
C ARG A 136 -2.74 -4.16 -19.71
N VAL A 137 -2.02 -4.11 -18.58
CA VAL A 137 -0.58 -3.90 -18.58
C VAL A 137 0.14 -5.09 -19.23
N LYS A 138 -0.25 -6.33 -18.90
CA LYS A 138 0.31 -7.53 -19.54
C LYS A 138 0.10 -7.58 -21.05
N GLU A 139 -1.00 -7.02 -21.56
CA GLU A 139 -1.20 -6.88 -23.01
C GLU A 139 -0.18 -5.91 -23.63
N MET A 140 0.07 -4.76 -22.99
CA MET A 140 1.09 -3.81 -23.44
C MET A 140 2.51 -4.41 -23.36
N GLU A 141 2.81 -5.17 -22.32
CA GLU A 141 4.08 -5.87 -22.12
C GLU A 141 4.34 -6.85 -23.26
N LYS A 142 3.40 -7.75 -23.50
CA LYS A 142 3.48 -8.73 -24.59
C LYS A 142 3.60 -8.07 -25.95
N ALA A 143 2.86 -6.98 -26.18
CA ALA A 143 2.93 -6.24 -27.44
C ALA A 143 4.30 -5.57 -27.67
N LYS A 144 5.01 -5.19 -26.60
CA LYS A 144 6.39 -4.67 -26.69
C LYS A 144 7.45 -5.77 -26.75
N GLY A 145 7.09 -7.01 -26.42
CA GLY A 145 8.00 -8.17 -26.42
C GLY A 145 8.65 -8.46 -25.07
N TYR A 146 8.08 -7.95 -23.97
CA TYR A 146 8.62 -8.11 -22.61
C TYR A 146 7.57 -8.70 -21.67
N GLU A 147 8.02 -9.26 -20.55
CA GLU A 147 7.16 -9.63 -19.42
C GLU A 147 7.74 -9.09 -18.12
N PHE A 148 6.87 -8.65 -17.21
CA PHE A 148 7.28 -8.25 -15.86
C PHE A 148 7.76 -9.46 -15.05
N VAL A 149 8.89 -9.31 -14.36
CA VAL A 149 9.47 -10.35 -13.50
C VAL A 149 9.27 -10.00 -12.03
N SER A 150 9.81 -8.87 -11.59
CA SER A 150 9.84 -8.50 -10.17
C SER A 150 10.12 -7.02 -9.94
N CYS A 151 9.94 -6.59 -8.69
CA CYS A 151 10.46 -5.31 -8.20
C CYS A 151 11.73 -5.59 -7.36
N ILE A 152 12.88 -5.07 -7.77
CA ILE A 152 14.14 -5.14 -7.01
C ILE A 152 14.61 -3.71 -6.74
N GLY A 153 14.75 -3.33 -5.48
CA GLY A 153 15.34 -2.05 -5.08
C GLY A 153 14.73 -0.82 -5.79
N ASN A 154 13.45 -0.53 -5.56
CA ASN A 154 12.72 0.58 -6.21
C ASN A 154 12.89 0.61 -7.75
N THR A 155 13.07 -0.55 -8.38
CA THR A 155 13.13 -0.71 -9.83
C THR A 155 12.27 -1.89 -10.27
N ILE A 156 11.67 -1.76 -11.45
CA ILE A 156 10.92 -2.81 -12.15
C ILE A 156 11.90 -3.58 -13.03
N ILE A 157 11.86 -4.91 -12.96
CA ILE A 157 12.66 -5.81 -13.80
C ILE A 157 11.78 -6.47 -14.85
N PHE A 158 12.19 -6.37 -16.10
CA PHE A 158 11.56 -7.05 -17.23
C PHE A 158 12.42 -8.20 -17.75
N ARG A 159 11.77 -9.13 -18.44
CA ARG A 159 12.42 -10.17 -19.24
C ARG A 159 11.97 -10.03 -20.68
N GLU A 160 12.91 -10.15 -21.61
CA GLU A 160 12.59 -10.23 -23.04
C GLU A 160 11.97 -11.60 -23.35
N ILE A 161 10.79 -11.63 -23.97
CA ILE A 161 10.02 -12.86 -24.20
C ILE A 161 10.72 -13.81 -25.17
N THR A 162 11.36 -13.27 -26.21
CA THR A 162 11.96 -14.05 -27.29
C THR A 162 13.24 -14.77 -26.86
N THR A 163 14.05 -14.11 -26.03
CA THR A 163 15.36 -14.63 -25.60
C THR A 163 15.32 -15.22 -24.20
N GLY A 164 14.30 -14.90 -23.39
CA GLY A 164 14.23 -15.24 -21.98
C GLY A 164 15.22 -14.47 -21.11
N ARG A 165 15.92 -13.47 -21.66
CA ARG A 165 16.93 -12.70 -20.94
C ARG A 165 16.27 -11.72 -19.98
N GLU A 166 16.60 -11.80 -18.70
CA GLU A 166 16.27 -10.77 -17.73
C GLU A 166 17.14 -9.53 -17.95
N LEU A 167 16.50 -8.37 -17.91
CA LEU A 167 17.15 -7.09 -18.10
C LEU A 167 17.76 -6.60 -16.78
N THR A 168 18.82 -5.80 -16.86
CA THR A 168 19.30 -5.05 -15.68
C THR A 168 18.29 -3.97 -15.28
N PRO A 169 18.40 -3.38 -14.07
CA PRO A 169 17.61 -2.23 -13.65
C PRO A 169 17.66 -1.06 -14.66
N GLU A 170 18.85 -0.75 -15.18
CA GLU A 170 19.09 0.33 -16.13
C GLU A 170 18.41 0.05 -17.46
N GLU A 171 18.58 -1.17 -17.99
CA GLU A 171 17.93 -1.60 -19.23
C GLU A 171 16.39 -1.60 -19.08
N SER A 172 15.90 -2.11 -17.95
CA SER A 172 14.47 -2.17 -17.66
C SER A 172 13.82 -0.78 -17.63
N SER A 173 14.55 0.24 -17.15
CA SER A 173 14.05 1.61 -17.08
C SER A 173 13.81 2.26 -18.44
N GLN A 174 14.39 1.72 -19.51
CA GLN A 174 14.24 2.22 -20.89
C GLN A 174 13.11 1.54 -21.67
N ILE A 175 12.48 0.51 -21.10
CA ILE A 175 11.35 -0.21 -21.71
C ILE A 175 10.05 0.55 -21.49
#